data_AF-A0A7C1EL56-F1
#
_entry.id   AF-A0A7C1EL56-F1
#
_cell.length_a   1.000
_cell.length_b   1.000
_cell.length_c   1.000
_cell.angle_alpha   90.00
_cell.angle_beta   90.00
_cell.angle_gamma   90.00
#
_symmetry.space_group_name_H-M   'P 1'
#
loop_
_entity.id
_entity.type
_entity.pdbx_description
1 polymer ?
#
loop_
_entity_poly.entity_id
_entity_poly.type
_entity_poly.pdbx_seq_one_letter_code
_entity_poly.pdbx_strand_id
1 'polypeptide(L)' 'GEGSITGTIIGAFVMSVLTNGLRILSVPQEWQTVVTGTILVLAVYMDLIRRRA' A
#
# COMPACT_ATOMS: atom_id res chain seq x y z
N GLY A 1 12.60 -10.57 5.30
CA GLY A 1 11.54 -10.35 6.30
C GLY A 1 12.08 -9.59 7.48
N GLU A 2 12.52 -8.35 7.25
CA GLU A 2 13.07 -7.42 8.25
C GLU A 2 12.07 -6.26 8.51
N GLY A 3 10.77 -6.53 8.38
CA GLY A 3 9.75 -5.57 8.77
C GLY A 3 9.52 -5.69 10.28
N SER A 4 9.71 -4.60 11.03
CA SER A 4 9.29 -4.58 12.43
C SER A 4 7.79 -4.90 12.52
N ILE A 5 7.36 -5.53 13.62
CA ILE A 5 5.94 -5.84 13.86
C ILE A 5 5.08 -4.58 13.65
N THR A 6 5.55 -3.44 14.15
CA THR A 6 4.91 -2.13 13.98
C THR A 6 4.81 -1.71 12.51
N GLY A 7 5.86 -1.89 11.72
CA GLY A 7 5.85 -1.56 10.29
C GLY A 7 4.85 -2.42 9.51
N THR A 8 4.74 -3.71 9.84
CA THR A 8 3.76 -4.62 9.21
C THR A 8 2.33 -4.24 9.57
N ILE A 9 2.07 -3.87 10.84
CA ILE A 9 0.73 -3.42 11.27
C ILE A 9 0.32 -2.16 10.53
N ILE A 10 1.22 -1.17 10.41
CA ILE A 10 0.95 0.06 9.67
C ILE A 10 0.70 -0.24 8.19
N GLY A 11 1.52 -1.10 7.57
CA GLY A 11 1.33 -1.52 6.18
C GLY A 11 -0.03 -2.20 5.96
N ALA A 12 -0.39 -3.16 6.81
CA ALA A 12 -1.67 -3.84 6.75
C ALA A 12 -2.86 -2.87 6.95
N PHE A 13 -2.72 -1.91 7.86
CA PHE A 13 -3.73 -0.88 8.09
C PHE A 13 -3.92 0.00 6.85
N VAL A 14 -2.84 0.49 6.23
CA VAL A 14 -2.90 1.30 5.00
C VAL A 14 -3.58 0.53 3.88
N MET A 15 -3.25 -0.75 3.69
CA MET A 15 -3.86 -1.59 2.66
C MET A 15 -5.37 -1.81 2.93
N SER A 16 -5.76 -2.01 4.19
CA SER A 16 -7.16 -2.14 4.57
C SER A 16 -7.94 -0.84 4.33
N VAL A 17 -7.39 0.32 4.70
CA VAL A 17 -8.04 1.61 4.46
C VAL A 17 -8.17 1.89 2.97
N LEU A 18 -7.14 1.60 2.18
CA LEU A 18 -7.16 1.77 0.73
C LEU A 18 -8.30 0.95 0.08
N THR A 19 -8.33 -0.34 0.35
CA THR A 19 -9.32 -1.25 -0.24
C THR A 19 -10.75 -0.89 0.18
N ASN A 20 -10.95 -0.53 1.45
CA ASN A 20 -12.25 -0.07 1.92
C ASN A 20 -12.67 1.27 1.33
N GLY A 21 -11.73 2.23 1.23
CA GLY A 21 -11.99 3.55 0.66
C GLY A 21 -12.37 3.47 -0.82
N LEU A 22 -11.61 2.72 -1.62
CA LEU A 22 -11.93 2.51 -3.04
C LEU A 22 -13.30 1.84 -3.23
N ARG A 23 -13.65 0.89 -2.35
CA ARG A 23 -14.96 0.23 -2.35
C ARG A 23 -16.10 1.19 -2.02
N ILE A 24 -15.95 2.05 -1.00
CA ILE A 24 -16.96 3.06 -0.63
C ILE A 24 -17.14 4.09 -1.76
N LEU A 25 -16.05 4.46 -2.42
CA LEU A 25 -16.05 5.34 -3.59
C LEU A 25 -16.61 4.67 -4.86
N SER A 26 -17.05 3.40 -4.76
CA SER A 26 -17.59 2.62 -5.89
C SER A 26 -16.67 2.59 -7.10
N VAL A 27 -15.34 2.55 -6.85
CA VAL A 27 -14.34 2.47 -7.92
C VAL A 27 -14.41 1.09 -8.57
N PRO A 28 -14.46 0.99 -9.92
CA PRO A 28 -14.50 -0.30 -10.60
C PRO A 28 -13.28 -1.17 -10.25
N GLN A 29 -13.48 -2.48 -10.18
CA GLN A 29 -12.48 -3.45 -9.72
C GLN A 29 -11.17 -3.36 -10.52
N GLU A 30 -11.28 -3.19 -11.85
CA GLU A 30 -10.15 -3.01 -12.75
C GLU A 30 -9.24 -1.83 -12.36
N TRP A 31 -9.83 -0.73 -11.89
CA TRP A 31 -9.09 0.44 -11.41
C TRP A 31 -8.51 0.23 -10.01
N GLN A 32 -9.15 -0.57 -9.16
CA GLN A 32 -8.63 -0.88 -7.82
C GLN A 32 -7.27 -1.59 -7.91
N THR A 33 -7.11 -2.54 -8.84
CA THR A 33 -5.84 -3.23 -9.06
C THR A 33 -4.73 -2.27 -9.52
N VAL A 34 -5.05 -1.33 -10.42
CA VAL A 34 -4.09 -0.34 -10.91
C VAL A 34 -3.65 0.61 -9.79
N VAL A 35 -4.59 1.13 -9.00
CA VAL A 35 -4.31 2.03 -7.88
C VAL A 35 -3.48 1.32 -6.81
N THR A 36 -3.88 0.11 -6.44
CA THR A 36 -3.17 -0.69 -5.44
C THR A 36 -1.74 -1.00 -5.90
N GLY A 37 -1.56 -1.42 -7.15
CA GLY A 37 -0.24 -1.70 -7.73
C GLY A 37 0.64 -0.45 -7.76
N THR A 38 0.09 0.69 -8.16
CA THR A 38 0.81 1.97 -8.21
C THR A 38 1.31 2.38 -6.82
N ILE A 39 0.43 2.32 -5.81
CA ILE A 39 0.80 2.66 -4.43
C ILE A 39 1.86 1.69 -3.89
N LEU A 40 1.75 0.40 -4.19
CA LEU A 40 2.70 -0.61 -3.74
C LEU A 40 4.09 -0.37 -4.34
N VAL A 41 4.16 -0.08 -5.65
CA VAL A 41 5.42 0.28 -6.32
C VAL A 41 6.03 1.54 -5.70
N LEU A 42 5.23 2.59 -5.47
CA LEU A 42 5.71 3.81 -4.81
C LEU A 42 6.21 3.54 -3.40
N ALA A 43 5.48 2.75 -2.62
CA ALA A 43 5.87 2.39 -1.25
C ALA A 43 7.20 1.64 -1.22
N VAL A 44 7.39 0.65 -2.09
CA VAL A 44 8.64 -0.11 -2.21
C VAL A 44 9.78 0.76 -2.72
N TYR A 45 9.51 1.64 -3.69
CA TYR A 45 10.51 2.58 -4.21
C TYR A 45 11.02 3.53 -3.13
N MET A 46 10.10 4.09 -2.33
CA MET A 46 10.43 4.93 -1.18
C MET A 46 11.19 4.15 -0.10
N ASP A 47 10.80 2.90 0.17
CA ASP A 47 11.52 2.02 1.11
C ASP A 47 12.95 1.75 0.63
N LEU A 48 13.15 1.52 -0.68
CA LEU A 48 14.46 1.31 -1.26
C LEU A 48 15.37 2.54 -1.14
N ILE A 49 14.83 3.74 -1.38
CA ILE A 49 15.59 5.00 -1.18
C ILE A 49 15.95 5.15 0.30
N ARG A 50 14.99 4.94 1.19
CA ARG A 50 15.19 5.09 2.65
C ARG A 50 16.22 4.10 3.20
N ARG A 51 16.30 2.88 2.67
CA ARG A 51 17.31 1.89 3.05
C ARG A 51 18.73 2.22 2.54
N ARG A 52 18.83 3.07 1.51
CA ARG A 52 20.12 3.49 0.92
C ARG A 52 20.67 4.77 1.54
N ALA A 53 19.84 5.55 2.22
CA ALA A 53 20.21 6.73 2.99
C ALA A 53 20.62 6.34 4.42
#